data_AF-F9PJ69-F1
#
_entry.id   AF-F9PJ69-F1
#
_cell.length_a   1.000
_cell.length_b   1.000
_cell.length_c   1.000
_cell.angle_alpha   90.00
_cell.angle_beta   90.00
_cell.angle_gamma   90.00
#
_symmetry.space_group_name_H-M   'P 1'
#
loop_
_entity.id
_entity.type
_entity.pdbx_description
1 polymer ?
#
loop_
_entity_poly.entity_id
_entity_poly.type
_entity_poly.pdbx_seq_one_letter_code
_entity_poly.pdbx_strand_id
1 'polypeptide(L)'
;MTTQTKMNARDEHPAVLDAVPAATLNSPAGTGAIAIFYGAARYPFELARQRELVEDYADAAGLNLVTEFHDRQQRQHGLKMLLDACQRGGVEYVITAGWPTPNLTITEADAVVDQLAASGTHLVCLNSWQPGDGEPPAWWNDEEGAWMRQLDALREEERRQREQTSEHTEPTKEVHHA
;
A
#
# COMPACT_ATOMS: atom_id res chain seq x y z
N MET A 1 37.75 -11.72 -20.16
CA MET A 1 36.84 -10.58 -20.41
C MET A 1 35.66 -10.73 -19.46
N THR A 2 35.50 -9.80 -18.51
CA THR A 2 34.44 -9.84 -17.49
C THR A 2 33.59 -8.59 -17.66
N THR A 3 32.36 -8.77 -18.10
CA THR A 3 31.34 -7.72 -18.19
C THR A 3 30.78 -7.48 -16.79
N GLN A 4 31.06 -6.29 -16.26
CA GLN A 4 30.57 -5.84 -14.96
C GLN A 4 29.15 -5.29 -15.13
N THR A 5 28.16 -5.99 -14.59
CA THR A 5 26.77 -5.52 -14.53
C THR A 5 26.69 -4.33 -13.57
N LYS A 6 26.45 -3.13 -14.11
CA LYS A 6 26.17 -1.92 -13.35
C LYS A 6 24.76 -2.04 -12.78
N MET A 7 24.67 -2.33 -11.48
CA MET A 7 23.40 -2.46 -10.76
C MET A 7 22.88 -1.08 -10.36
N ASN A 8 21.72 -0.75 -10.93
CA ASN A 8 20.68 0.20 -10.55
C ASN A 8 21.11 1.48 -9.81
N ALA A 9 20.99 2.60 -10.54
CA ALA A 9 20.70 3.89 -9.94
C ALA A 9 19.46 3.73 -9.06
N ARG A 10 19.62 4.00 -7.76
CA ARG A 10 18.48 4.26 -6.89
C ARG A 10 17.83 5.52 -7.43
N ASP A 11 16.61 5.40 -7.95
CA ASP A 11 15.73 6.55 -8.08
C ASP A 11 15.59 7.15 -6.68
N GLU A 12 16.22 8.30 -6.49
CA GLU A 12 16.03 9.13 -5.32
C GLU A 12 14.62 9.72 -5.42
N HIS A 13 13.61 8.90 -5.15
CA HIS A 13 12.29 9.41 -4.82
C HIS A 13 12.45 10.20 -3.52
N PRO A 14 12.16 11.50 -3.49
CA PRO A 14 12.10 12.22 -2.23
C PRO A 14 11.00 11.55 -1.42
N ALA A 15 11.40 10.76 -0.42
CA ALA A 15 10.48 10.31 0.61
C ALA A 15 9.92 11.59 1.23
N VAL A 16 8.68 11.93 0.86
CA VAL A 16 7.94 13.05 1.44
C VAL A 16 7.61 12.64 2.87
N LEU A 17 8.60 12.82 3.75
CA LEU A 17 8.50 12.67 5.18
C LEU A 17 8.16 14.05 5.71
N ASP A 18 6.87 14.37 5.79
CA ASP A 18 6.46 15.47 6.65
C ASP A 18 6.43 14.93 8.08
N ALA A 19 7.47 15.22 8.84
CA ALA A 19 7.52 14.85 10.25
C ALA A 19 6.48 15.70 11.00
N VAL A 20 5.60 15.04 11.75
CA VAL A 20 4.63 15.74 12.61
C VAL A 20 5.38 16.74 13.50
N PRO A 21 5.06 18.05 13.44
CA PRO A 21 5.75 19.06 14.22
C PRO A 21 5.68 18.74 15.73
N ALA A 22 6.79 18.93 16.45
CA ALA A 22 6.90 18.67 17.88
C ALA A 22 5.89 19.46 18.76
N ALA A 23 5.27 20.51 18.20
CA ALA A 23 4.20 21.25 18.87
C ALA A 23 2.91 20.41 19.00
N THR A 24 2.60 19.55 18.02
CA THR A 24 1.41 18.68 18.02
C THR A 24 1.51 17.56 19.06
N LEU A 25 2.74 17.08 19.30
CA LEU A 25 3.10 16.01 20.27
C LEU A 25 2.75 16.31 21.74
N ASN A 26 2.50 17.57 22.12
CA ASN A 26 2.15 17.94 23.50
C ASN A 26 0.64 18.14 23.74
N SER A 27 -0.21 17.72 22.80
CA SER A 27 -1.66 17.86 22.92
C SER A 27 -2.23 16.79 23.87
N PRO A 28 -3.15 17.13 24.79
CA PRO A 28 -3.84 16.15 25.63
C PRO A 28 -4.53 15.07 24.79
N ALA A 29 -4.52 13.82 25.27
CA ALA A 29 -5.19 12.69 24.62
C ALA A 29 -6.66 13.04 24.28
N GLY A 30 -7.00 12.99 23.00
CA GLY A 30 -8.34 13.35 22.49
C GLY A 30 -8.49 14.78 21.93
N THR A 31 -7.44 15.62 22.00
CA THR A 31 -7.39 16.95 21.34
C THR A 31 -6.24 17.11 20.34
N GLY A 32 -5.54 16.01 20.04
CA GLY A 32 -4.50 15.96 19.02
C GLY A 32 -5.05 16.19 17.61
N ALA A 33 -4.15 16.56 16.70
CA ALA A 33 -4.46 16.72 15.29
C ALA A 33 -5.18 15.49 14.72
N ILE A 34 -6.18 15.75 13.87
CA ILE A 34 -7.01 14.68 13.31
C ILE A 34 -6.21 13.96 12.22
N ALA A 35 -6.03 12.65 12.43
CA ALA A 35 -5.31 11.78 11.52
C ALA A 35 -6.21 10.68 10.95
N ILE A 36 -5.96 10.32 9.69
CA ILE A 36 -6.59 9.18 9.02
C ILE A 36 -5.51 8.19 8.62
N PHE A 37 -5.75 6.91 8.89
CA PHE A 37 -4.91 5.84 8.36
C PHE A 37 -5.38 5.47 6.95
N TYR A 38 -4.44 5.41 6.01
CA TYR A 38 -4.67 4.79 4.71
C TYR A 38 -3.73 3.60 4.51
N GLY A 39 -4.34 2.42 4.41
CA GLY A 39 -3.64 1.15 4.20
C GLY A 39 -3.99 0.53 2.87
N ALA A 40 -3.01 -0.01 2.19
CA ALA A 40 -3.23 -0.77 0.97
C ALA A 40 -2.29 -1.96 0.95
N ALA A 41 -2.88 -3.13 0.76
CA ALA A 41 -2.18 -4.39 0.89
C ALA A 41 -2.78 -5.44 -0.06
N ARG A 42 -1.96 -6.42 -0.42
CA ARG A 42 -2.43 -7.57 -1.20
C ARG A 42 -3.09 -8.59 -0.29
N TYR A 43 -2.62 -8.71 0.95
CA TYR A 43 -3.12 -9.66 1.92
C TYR A 43 -3.73 -9.01 3.18
N PRO A 44 -4.75 -9.63 3.80
CA PRO A 44 -5.35 -9.11 5.03
C PRO A 44 -4.36 -8.98 6.22
N PHE A 45 -3.39 -9.88 6.34
CA PHE A 45 -2.42 -9.85 7.45
C PHE A 45 -1.45 -8.65 7.33
N GLU A 46 -1.09 -8.25 6.10
CA GLU A 46 -0.28 -7.06 5.85
C GLU A 46 -1.02 -5.82 6.35
N LEU A 47 -2.33 -5.72 6.07
CA LEU A 47 -3.15 -4.61 6.51
C LEU A 47 -3.24 -4.51 8.04
N ALA A 48 -3.37 -5.65 8.72
CA ALA A 48 -3.39 -5.69 10.18
C ALA A 48 -2.08 -5.16 10.79
N ARG A 49 -0.93 -5.47 10.19
CA ARG A 49 0.38 -4.95 10.63
C ARG A 49 0.57 -3.47 10.31
N GLN A 50 0.13 -3.04 9.13
CA GLN A 50 0.14 -1.62 8.78
C GLN A 50 -0.67 -0.81 9.80
N ARG A 51 -1.83 -1.34 10.20
CA ARG A 51 -2.68 -0.75 11.24
C ARG A 51 -1.94 -0.65 12.58
N GLU A 52 -1.39 -1.76 13.08
CA GLU A 52 -0.66 -1.78 14.36
C GLU A 52 0.49 -0.76 14.40
N LEU A 53 1.29 -0.70 13.33
CA LEU A 53 2.38 0.27 13.19
C LEU A 53 1.88 1.72 13.19
N VAL A 54 0.75 2.00 12.53
CA VAL A 54 0.16 3.34 12.48
C VAL A 54 -0.48 3.72 13.81
N GLU A 55 -1.11 2.77 14.51
CA GLU A 55 -1.67 2.98 15.84
C GLU A 55 -0.57 3.33 16.84
N ASP A 56 0.52 2.56 16.87
CA ASP A 56 1.67 2.82 17.74
C ASP A 56 2.29 4.19 17.47
N TYR A 57 2.43 4.55 16.19
CA TYR A 57 2.94 5.87 15.81
C TYR A 57 1.98 6.99 16.20
N ALA A 58 0.68 6.83 15.97
CA ALA A 58 -0.32 7.83 16.30
C ALA A 58 -0.38 8.09 17.82
N ASP A 59 -0.32 7.03 18.64
CA ASP A 59 -0.27 7.14 20.10
C ASP A 59 1.01 7.86 20.55
N ALA A 60 2.17 7.45 20.01
CA ALA A 60 3.46 8.10 20.32
C ALA A 60 3.52 9.56 19.86
N ALA A 61 2.86 9.91 18.75
CA ALA A 61 2.81 11.26 18.19
C ALA A 61 1.69 12.13 18.78
N GLY A 62 0.83 11.58 19.64
CA GLY A 62 -0.32 12.29 20.19
C GLY A 62 -1.38 12.66 19.15
N LEU A 63 -1.47 11.89 18.05
CA LEU A 63 -2.45 12.10 16.98
C LEU A 63 -3.78 11.42 17.32
N ASN A 64 -4.89 12.03 16.88
CA ASN A 64 -6.20 11.41 17.02
C ASN A 64 -6.55 10.65 15.74
N LEU A 65 -6.35 9.34 15.75
CA LEU A 65 -6.72 8.47 14.64
C LEU A 65 -8.25 8.28 14.62
N VAL A 66 -8.95 9.04 13.76
CA VAL A 66 -10.43 9.08 13.75
C VAL A 66 -11.06 8.10 12.77
N THR A 67 -10.33 7.71 11.73
CA THR A 67 -10.87 6.91 10.63
C THR A 67 -9.75 6.15 9.92
N GLU A 68 -10.11 5.04 9.31
CA GLU A 68 -9.21 4.17 8.58
C GLU A 68 -9.84 3.80 7.24
N PHE A 69 -9.10 4.03 6.16
CA PHE A 69 -9.50 3.64 4.81
C PHE A 69 -8.53 2.62 4.26
N HIS A 70 -9.08 1.60 3.60
CA HIS A 70 -8.28 0.49 3.12
C HIS A 70 -8.65 0.12 1.69
N ASP A 71 -7.61 -0.11 0.88
CA ASP A 71 -7.76 -0.67 -0.45
C ASP A 71 -7.33 -2.14 -0.49
N ARG A 72 -8.25 -2.98 -0.97
CA ARG A 72 -8.01 -4.41 -1.19
C ARG A 72 -7.79 -4.65 -2.68
N GLN A 73 -6.62 -5.18 -3.03
CA GLN A 73 -6.24 -5.46 -4.43
C GLN A 73 -6.31 -4.19 -5.30
N GLN A 74 -6.57 -4.30 -6.61
CA GLN A 74 -6.57 -3.17 -7.57
C GLN A 74 -7.73 -2.16 -7.43
N ARG A 75 -8.53 -2.22 -6.35
CA ARG A 75 -9.63 -1.26 -6.15
C ARG A 75 -9.12 -0.09 -5.33
N GLN A 76 -9.32 1.13 -5.82
CA GLN A 76 -8.93 2.40 -5.19
C GLN A 76 -10.13 3.11 -4.50
N HIS A 77 -11.01 2.34 -3.85
CA HIS A 77 -12.23 2.90 -3.25
C HIS A 77 -11.95 3.60 -1.91
N GLY A 78 -11.09 3.01 -1.10
CA GLY A 78 -10.58 3.59 0.13
C GLY A 78 -9.82 4.89 -0.14
N LEU A 79 -8.96 4.92 -1.16
CA LEU A 79 -8.28 6.14 -1.58
C LEU A 79 -9.27 7.25 -1.98
N LYS A 80 -10.31 6.92 -2.74
CA LYS A 80 -11.32 7.92 -3.13
C LYS A 80 -12.08 8.46 -1.92
N MET A 81 -12.43 7.61 -0.96
CA MET A 81 -13.09 8.02 0.28
C MET A 81 -12.17 8.88 1.16
N LEU A 82 -10.88 8.55 1.22
CA LEU A 82 -9.87 9.37 1.88
C LEU A 82 -9.83 10.79 1.29
N LEU A 83 -9.70 10.89 -0.03
CA LEU A 83 -9.62 12.19 -0.70
C LEU A 83 -10.90 13.02 -0.51
N ASP A 84 -12.08 12.40 -0.55
CA ASP A 84 -13.35 13.07 -0.26
C ASP A 84 -13.41 13.56 1.21
N ALA A 85 -12.89 12.78 2.15
CA ALA A 85 -12.78 13.18 3.55
C ALA A 85 -11.83 14.38 3.74
N CYS A 86 -10.65 14.35 3.12
CA CYS A 86 -9.70 15.48 3.18
C CYS A 86 -10.29 16.75 2.55
N GLN A 87 -11.03 16.63 1.45
CA GLN A 87 -11.70 17.78 0.80
C GLN A 87 -12.80 18.40 1.66
N ARG A 88 -13.48 17.63 2.50
CA ARG A 88 -14.48 18.15 3.46
C ARG A 88 -13.84 18.92 4.62
N GLY A 89 -12.52 18.82 4.76
CA GLY A 89 -11.73 19.52 5.77
C GLY A 89 -11.75 18.85 7.14
N GLY A 90 -10.84 19.28 8.01
CA GLY A 90 -10.70 18.74 9.37
C GLY A 90 -9.81 17.51 9.47
N VAL A 91 -9.08 17.15 8.41
CA VAL A 91 -8.03 16.12 8.43
C VAL A 91 -6.69 16.82 8.26
N GLU A 92 -5.84 16.74 9.28
CA GLU A 92 -4.51 17.36 9.27
C GLU A 92 -3.47 16.38 8.74
N TYR A 93 -3.62 15.08 9.03
CA TYR A 93 -2.66 14.06 8.65
C TYR A 93 -3.31 12.85 7.99
N VAL A 94 -2.68 12.37 6.91
CA VAL A 94 -2.90 11.02 6.38
C VAL A 94 -1.66 10.20 6.69
N ILE A 95 -1.81 9.12 7.44
CA ILE A 95 -0.70 8.23 7.81
C ILE A 95 -0.76 6.98 6.95
N THR A 96 0.37 6.59 6.39
CA THR A 96 0.53 5.37 5.61
C THR A 96 1.75 4.60 6.11
N ALA A 97 1.67 3.28 6.12
CA ALA A 97 2.81 2.43 6.46
C ALA A 97 3.90 2.43 5.37
N GLY A 98 3.54 2.79 4.13
CA GLY A 98 4.45 2.93 3.01
C GLY A 98 3.81 3.70 1.85
N TRP A 99 4.62 4.47 1.13
CA TRP A 99 4.19 5.32 0.02
C TRP A 99 5.21 5.31 -1.13
N PRO A 100 4.78 5.28 -2.41
CA PRO A 100 3.43 4.96 -2.89
C PRO A 100 2.92 3.59 -2.43
N THR A 101 1.59 3.46 -2.38
CA THR A 101 0.96 2.17 -2.05
C THR A 101 1.03 1.21 -3.24
N PRO A 102 0.98 -0.13 -3.02
CA PRO A 102 1.16 -1.12 -4.09
C PRO A 102 0.15 -1.07 -5.25
N ASN A 103 -0.94 -0.33 -5.06
CA ASN A 103 -2.04 -0.18 -6.03
C ASN A 103 -1.97 1.12 -6.83
N LEU A 104 -0.94 1.95 -6.59
CA LEU A 104 -0.73 3.22 -7.26
C LEU A 104 0.53 3.15 -8.13
N THR A 105 0.41 3.68 -9.33
CA THR A 105 1.59 4.09 -10.11
C THR A 105 2.22 5.33 -9.47
N ILE A 106 3.49 5.57 -9.78
CA ILE A 106 4.22 6.76 -9.28
C ILE A 106 3.46 8.04 -9.65
N THR A 107 2.95 8.14 -10.87
CA THR A 107 2.19 9.32 -11.33
C THR A 107 0.87 9.51 -10.58
N GLU A 108 0.14 8.43 -10.29
CA GLU A 108 -1.08 8.53 -9.48
C GLU A 108 -0.76 8.94 -8.04
N ALA A 109 0.35 8.46 -7.49
CA ALA A 109 0.80 8.83 -6.17
C ALA A 109 1.18 10.31 -6.08
N ASP A 110 1.91 10.84 -7.06
CA ASP A 110 2.23 12.27 -7.13
C ASP A 110 0.94 13.11 -7.18
N ALA A 111 -0.04 12.70 -7.98
CA ALA A 111 -1.33 13.38 -8.07
C ALA A 111 -2.14 13.33 -6.76
N VAL A 112 -1.98 12.28 -5.95
CA VAL A 112 -2.58 12.21 -4.61
C VAL A 112 -1.87 13.17 -3.65
N VAL A 113 -0.55 13.23 -3.68
CA VAL A 113 0.24 14.17 -2.85
C VAL A 113 -0.17 15.61 -3.14
N ASP A 114 -0.30 15.97 -4.41
CA ASP A 114 -0.75 17.31 -4.82
C ASP A 114 -2.17 17.62 -4.30
N GLN A 115 -3.08 16.66 -4.34
CA GLN A 115 -4.44 16.83 -3.81
C GLN A 115 -4.48 16.97 -2.29
N LEU A 116 -3.66 16.22 -1.57
CA LEU A 116 -3.53 16.36 -0.11
C LEU A 116 -2.95 17.73 0.25
N ALA A 117 -1.91 18.18 -0.45
CA ALA A 117 -1.36 19.51 -0.28
C ALA A 117 -2.39 20.61 -0.57
N ALA A 118 -3.21 20.45 -1.62
CA ALA A 118 -4.29 21.38 -1.95
C ALA A 118 -5.41 21.45 -0.90
N SER A 119 -5.61 20.37 -0.13
CA SER A 119 -6.55 20.33 0.99
C SER A 119 -5.93 20.75 2.33
N GLY A 120 -4.63 21.04 2.35
CA GLY A 120 -3.89 21.38 3.58
C GLY A 120 -3.64 20.17 4.49
N THR A 121 -3.71 18.97 3.93
CA THR A 121 -3.48 17.72 4.66
C THR A 121 -2.07 17.21 4.39
N HIS A 122 -1.36 16.80 5.44
CA HIS A 122 0.00 16.31 5.37
C HIS A 122 0.02 14.79 5.22
N LEU A 123 0.77 14.28 4.23
CA LEU A 123 1.01 12.85 4.09
C LEU A 123 2.22 12.45 4.94
N VAL A 124 1.99 11.51 5.86
CA VAL A 124 3.02 10.89 6.69
C VAL A 124 3.23 9.46 6.21
N CYS A 125 4.45 9.16 5.80
CA CYS A 125 4.87 7.83 5.39
C CYS A 125 5.80 7.24 6.46
N LEU A 126 5.40 6.17 7.12
CA LEU A 126 6.19 5.57 8.21
C LEU A 126 7.36 4.73 7.71
N ASN A 127 7.35 4.35 6.42
CA ASN A 127 8.42 3.56 5.83
C ASN A 127 8.60 3.87 4.34
N SER A 128 9.82 4.09 3.89
CA SER A 128 10.12 4.31 2.46
C SER A 128 10.24 3.01 1.66
N TRP A 129 9.87 1.87 2.24
CA TRP A 129 10.04 0.54 1.66
C TRP A 129 8.73 -0.01 1.07
N GLN A 130 8.76 -0.48 -0.17
CA GLN A 130 7.61 -1.08 -0.85
C GLN A 130 7.78 -2.59 -1.06
N PRO A 131 6.67 -3.35 -1.20
CA PRO A 131 6.71 -4.73 -1.67
C PRO A 131 7.33 -4.83 -3.08
N GLY A 132 8.60 -5.21 -3.16
CA GLY A 132 9.40 -5.21 -4.40
C GLY A 132 10.72 -4.44 -4.27
N ASP A 133 10.83 -3.55 -3.28
CA ASP A 133 12.05 -2.81 -2.97
C ASP A 133 13.04 -3.68 -2.19
N GLY A 134 13.76 -4.58 -2.83
CA GLY A 134 14.88 -5.29 -2.17
C GLY A 134 14.50 -5.99 -0.85
N GLU A 135 15.33 -5.82 0.19
CA GLU A 135 15.19 -6.58 1.44
C GLU A 135 14.07 -6.03 2.33
N PRO A 136 13.04 -6.86 2.64
CA PRO A 136 11.92 -6.44 3.45
C PRO A 136 12.29 -6.07 4.89
N PRO A 137 11.54 -5.14 5.52
CA PRO A 137 11.62 -4.87 6.94
C PRO A 137 11.45 -6.15 7.74
N ALA A 138 12.07 -6.23 8.92
CA ALA A 138 12.04 -7.41 9.77
C ALA A 138 10.60 -7.88 10.07
N TRP A 139 9.64 -6.96 10.20
CA TRP A 139 8.22 -7.24 10.42
C TRP A 139 7.45 -7.69 9.16
N TRP A 140 8.02 -7.55 7.95
CA TRP A 140 7.40 -7.98 6.68
C TRP A 140 7.74 -9.42 6.32
N ASN A 141 8.82 -9.97 6.88
CA ASN A 141 9.37 -11.27 6.51
C ASN A 141 8.94 -12.42 7.44
N ASP A 142 7.88 -12.24 8.22
CA ASP A 142 7.39 -13.31 9.10
C ASP A 142 6.90 -14.52 8.29
N GLU A 143 7.02 -15.69 8.90
CA GLU A 143 6.71 -17.01 8.31
C GLU A 143 5.33 -17.05 7.64
N GLU A 144 4.34 -16.35 8.20
CA GLU A 144 2.99 -16.24 7.64
C GLU A 144 2.95 -15.54 6.27
N GLY A 145 3.75 -14.48 6.08
CA GLY A 145 3.81 -13.75 4.82
C GLY A 145 4.54 -14.52 3.73
N ALA A 146 5.58 -15.27 4.10
CA ALA A 146 6.25 -16.19 3.19
C ALA A 146 5.33 -17.35 2.77
N TRP A 147 4.61 -17.93 3.73
CA TRP A 147 3.67 -19.03 3.50
C TRP A 147 2.52 -18.63 2.57
N MET A 148 1.91 -17.45 2.80
CA MET A 148 0.80 -16.96 1.97
C MET A 148 1.22 -16.69 0.51
N ARG A 149 2.43 -16.16 0.29
CA ARG A 149 2.99 -15.96 -1.07
C ARG A 149 3.30 -17.27 -1.77
N GLN A 150 3.82 -18.26 -1.03
CA GLN A 150 4.03 -19.61 -1.56
C GLN A 150 2.70 -20.26 -1.96
N LEU A 151 1.65 -20.07 -1.16
CA LEU A 151 0.32 -20.58 -1.44
C LEU A 151 -0.27 -19.97 -2.72
N ASP A 152 -0.12 -18.66 -2.91
CA ASP A 152 -0.57 -18.00 -4.13
C ASP A 152 0.24 -18.38 -5.37
N ALA A 153 1.57 -18.57 -5.25
CA ALA A 153 2.39 -19.08 -6.33
C ALA A 153 1.92 -20.48 -6.79
N LEU A 154 1.60 -21.36 -5.84
CA LEU A 154 1.05 -22.69 -6.13
C LEU A 154 -0.33 -22.60 -6.78
N ARG A 155 -1.20 -21.68 -6.34
CA ARG A 155 -2.54 -21.47 -6.94
C ARG A 155 -2.46 -20.92 -8.36
N GLU A 156 -1.53 -20.02 -8.62
CA GLU A 156 -1.31 -19.45 -9.95
C GLU A 156 -0.75 -20.52 -10.91
N GLU A 157 0.17 -21.36 -10.45
CA GLU A 157 0.68 -22.49 -11.23
C GLU A 157 -0.40 -23.53 -11.53
N GLU A 158 -1.28 -23.80 -10.56
CA GLU A 158 -2.44 -24.67 -10.72
C GLU A 158 -3.47 -24.10 -11.71
N ARG A 159 -3.73 -22.79 -11.65
CA ARG A 159 -4.58 -22.09 -12.61
C ARG A 159 -4.01 -22.16 -14.02
N ARG A 160 -2.70 -21.88 -14.21
CA ARG A 160 -2.05 -21.99 -15.52
C ARG A 160 -2.10 -23.40 -16.08
N GLN A 161 -1.90 -24.43 -15.24
CA GLN A 161 -2.02 -25.83 -15.68
C GLN A 161 -3.45 -26.16 -16.13
N ARG A 162 -4.47 -25.66 -15.43
CA ARG A 162 -5.87 -25.81 -15.84
C ARG A 162 -6.18 -25.10 -17.14
N GLU A 163 -5.69 -23.87 -17.33
CA GLU A 163 -5.86 -23.12 -18.57
C GLU A 163 -5.20 -23.84 -19.76
N GLN A 164 -3.96 -24.32 -19.61
CA GLN A 164 -3.28 -25.10 -20.66
C GLN A 164 -4.00 -26.41 -20.99
N THR A 165 -4.56 -27.10 -19.99
CA THR A 165 -5.30 -28.35 -20.20
C THR A 165 -6.68 -28.09 -20.84
N SER A 166 -7.31 -26.96 -20.50
CA SER A 166 -8.60 -26.55 -21.04
C SER A 166 -8.49 -26.04 -22.48
N GLU A 167 -7.39 -25.36 -22.86
CA GLU A 167 -7.10 -25.00 -24.25
C GLU A 167 -6.83 -26.23 -25.13
N HIS A 168 -6.27 -27.30 -24.56
CA HIS A 168 -5.99 -28.54 -25.30
C HIS A 168 -7.22 -29.44 -25.52
N THR A 169 -8.37 -29.09 -24.92
CA THR A 169 -9.60 -29.91 -24.96
C THR A 169 -10.76 -29.27 -25.70
N GLU A 170 -10.57 -28.18 -26.47
CA GLU A 170 -11.57 -27.77 -27.47
C GLU A 170 -11.60 -28.81 -28.61
N PRO A 171 -12.65 -29.64 -28.73
CA PRO A 171 -12.72 -30.63 -29.80
C PRO A 171 -13.23 -29.93 -31.05
N THR A 172 -12.46 -30.03 -32.14
CA THR A 172 -12.87 -29.71 -33.50
C THR A 172 -14.24 -30.32 -33.79
N LYS A 173 -15.29 -29.49 -33.73
CA LYS A 173 -16.66 -29.88 -34.07
C LYS A 173 -16.78 -29.84 -35.61
N GLU A 174 -16.22 -30.85 -36.27
CA GLU A 174 -16.50 -31.12 -37.69
C GLU A 174 -17.98 -31.48 -37.83
N VAL A 175 -18.76 -30.50 -38.27
CA VAL A 175 -20.17 -30.68 -38.63
C VAL A 175 -20.21 -31.31 -40.03
N HIS A 176 -20.15 -32.64 -40.09
CA HIS A 176 -20.50 -33.38 -41.31
C HIS A 176 -22.02 -33.34 -41.50
N HIS A 177 -22.50 -32.42 -42.34
CA HIS A 177 -23.82 -32.53 -42.95
C HIS A 177 -23.67 -33.23 -44.31
N ALA A 178 -24.27 -34.41 -44.40
CA ALA A 178 -24.55 -35.13 -45.64
C ALA A 178 -25.97 -34.81 -46.14
#